data_AF-M7BRX7-F1
#
_entry.id   AF-M7BRX7-F1
#
_cell.length_a   1.000
_cell.length_b   1.000
_cell.length_c   1.000
_cell.angle_alpha   90.00
_cell.angle_beta   90.00
_cell.angle_gamma   90.00
#
_symmetry.space_group_name_H-M   'P 1'
#
loop_
_entity.id
_entity.type
_entity.pdbx_description
1 polymer ?
#
loop_
_entity_poly.entity_id
_entity_poly.type
_entity_poly.pdbx_seq_one_letter_code
_entity_poly.pdbx_strand_id
1 'polypeptide(L)'
;MSVLERLFQHIDEHQDLYVQRLAQWVAIQSVSAWPEKRDEIKRMMEVAAKDIERLGGTTQLMNIGTQKLPDGSEIPLPPIILGKLGSDPQKKTVCVYGHLDVQPAALDDGWDSEPFTLVERDGSLLNKRGEILIPGINEAVVPLTDEELELYQKIDFDLKEYAKDVGATKLLHDTKKDILMHRWRYPSLSLHGIEGAFSASGAKTVIPRKVTGKFSIRLVPDMTPEDVANQWLFQKLEELDPEMPQYWRLLRKHNTWRRNNLSKKF
;
A
#
# COMPACT_ATOMS: atom_id res chain seq x y z
N MET A 1 21.28 -17.76 -6.56
CA MET A 1 20.35 -16.63 -6.59
C MET A 1 20.68 -15.75 -7.78
N SER A 2 19.68 -15.42 -8.60
CA SER A 2 19.82 -14.49 -9.72
C SER A 2 20.13 -13.07 -9.24
N VAL A 3 20.54 -12.18 -10.15
CA VAL A 3 20.77 -10.76 -9.81
C VAL A 3 19.48 -10.11 -9.29
N LEU A 4 18.34 -10.44 -9.89
CA LEU A 4 17.03 -9.90 -9.49
C LEU A 4 16.57 -10.43 -8.13
N GLU A 5 16.79 -11.70 -7.82
CA GLU A 5 16.46 -12.28 -6.51
C GLU A 5 17.23 -11.57 -5.38
N ARG A 6 18.53 -11.32 -5.57
CA ARG A 6 19.33 -10.58 -4.59
C ARG A 6 18.87 -9.13 -4.45
N LEU A 7 18.48 -8.50 -5.55
CA LEU A 7 17.97 -7.13 -5.54
C LEU A 7 16.65 -7.05 -4.76
N PHE A 8 15.70 -7.94 -5.04
CA PHE A 8 14.41 -7.97 -4.35
C PHE A 8 14.57 -8.29 -2.87
N GLN A 9 15.43 -9.26 -2.52
CA GLN A 9 15.74 -9.54 -1.13
C GLN A 9 16.33 -8.31 -0.41
N HIS A 10 17.27 -7.60 -1.05
CA HIS A 10 17.83 -6.39 -0.47
C HIS A 10 16.76 -5.31 -0.28
N ILE A 11 15.85 -5.13 -1.24
CA ILE A 11 14.75 -4.17 -1.11
C ILE A 11 13.87 -4.52 0.08
N ASP A 12 13.51 -5.81 0.22
CA ASP A 12 12.67 -6.29 1.31
C ASP A 12 13.30 -6.12 2.69
N GLU A 13 14.62 -6.30 2.79
CA GLU A 13 15.38 -6.12 4.04
C GLU A 13 15.57 -4.65 4.44
N HIS A 14 15.37 -3.70 3.52
CA HIS A 14 15.65 -2.27 3.74
C HIS A 14 14.41 -1.37 3.56
N GLN A 15 13.20 -1.94 3.63
CA GLN A 15 11.93 -1.20 3.44
C GLN A 15 11.82 0.02 4.36
N ASP A 16 12.12 -0.14 5.65
CA ASP A 16 12.07 0.94 6.65
C ASP A 16 12.97 2.12 6.27
N LEU A 17 14.16 1.86 5.72
CA LEU A 17 15.07 2.91 5.24
C LEU A 17 14.45 3.70 4.10
N TYR A 18 13.74 3.03 3.18
CA TYR A 18 13.09 3.68 2.06
C TYR A 18 11.86 4.49 2.50
N VAL A 19 11.08 3.98 3.45
CA VAL A 19 9.97 4.71 4.08
C VAL A 19 10.48 5.98 4.77
N GLN A 20 11.55 5.88 5.57
CA GLN A 20 12.16 7.05 6.21
C GLN A 20 12.68 8.08 5.22
N ARG A 21 13.31 7.64 4.12
CA ARG A 21 13.75 8.54 3.04
C ARG A 21 12.57 9.24 2.38
N LEU A 22 11.50 8.51 2.08
CA LEU A 22 10.29 9.09 1.52
C LEU A 22 9.67 10.09 2.50
N ALA A 23 9.62 9.79 3.79
CA ALA A 23 9.14 10.71 4.82
C ALA A 23 9.93 12.02 4.83
N GLN A 24 11.26 11.95 4.72
CA GLN A 24 12.13 13.13 4.62
C GLN A 24 11.85 13.96 3.37
N TRP A 25 11.54 13.31 2.24
CA TRP A 25 11.19 13.99 0.99
C TRP A 25 9.81 14.65 1.07
N VAL A 26 8.80 13.94 1.58
CA VAL A 26 7.42 14.44 1.77
C VAL A 26 7.37 15.64 2.73
N ALA A 27 8.29 15.69 3.71
CA ALA A 27 8.39 16.81 4.64
C ALA A 27 8.83 18.14 3.99
N ILE A 28 9.41 18.09 2.78
CA ILE A 28 9.81 19.28 2.03
C ILE A 28 8.60 19.77 1.23
N GLN A 29 8.10 20.96 1.58
CA GLN A 29 6.88 21.50 0.97
C GLN A 29 7.18 22.11 -0.40
N SER A 30 7.57 21.28 -1.37
CA SER A 30 7.96 21.69 -2.73
C SER A 30 6.77 22.09 -3.60
N VAL A 31 5.87 22.95 -3.10
CA VAL A 31 4.64 23.34 -3.78
C VAL A 31 4.90 24.41 -4.83
N SER A 32 4.78 24.07 -6.12
CA SER A 32 5.09 25.00 -7.22
C SER A 32 4.08 26.13 -7.39
N ALA A 33 2.83 25.90 -6.97
CA ALA A 33 1.76 26.89 -7.02
C ALA A 33 1.85 27.98 -5.94
N TRP A 34 2.72 27.81 -4.94
CA TRP A 34 2.92 28.73 -3.81
C TRP A 34 4.26 29.45 -3.96
N PRO A 35 4.29 30.72 -4.40
CA PRO A 35 5.53 31.49 -4.58
C PRO A 35 6.45 31.49 -3.36
N GLU A 36 5.88 31.54 -2.15
CA GLU A 36 6.57 31.52 -0.87
C GLU A 36 7.28 30.18 -0.57
N LYS A 37 6.94 29.10 -1.28
CA LYS A 37 7.60 27.79 -1.15
C LYS A 37 8.71 27.56 -2.18
N ARG A 38 9.07 28.58 -2.96
CA ARG A 38 10.10 28.44 -4.01
C ARG A 38 11.44 27.90 -3.49
N ASP A 39 11.84 28.30 -2.29
CA ASP A 39 13.09 27.83 -1.69
C ASP A 39 13.01 26.38 -1.19
N GLU A 40 11.83 25.89 -0.81
CA GLU A 40 11.62 24.47 -0.49
C GLU A 40 11.75 23.60 -1.75
N ILE A 41 11.32 24.08 -2.91
CA ILE A 41 11.55 23.37 -4.18
C ILE A 41 13.05 23.28 -4.47
N LYS A 42 13.82 24.38 -4.28
CA LYS A 42 15.28 24.33 -4.46
C LYS A 42 15.94 23.34 -3.51
N ARG A 43 15.53 23.35 -2.23
CA ARG A 43 15.98 22.37 -1.23
C ARG A 43 15.67 20.94 -1.67
N MET A 44 14.48 20.70 -2.21
CA MET A 44 14.09 19.40 -2.76
C MET A 44 15.01 18.96 -3.90
N MET A 45 15.34 19.88 -4.82
CA MET A 45 16.26 19.61 -5.92
C MET A 45 17.68 19.28 -5.41
N GLU A 46 18.16 19.99 -4.38
CA GLU A 46 19.46 19.72 -3.76
C GLU A 46 19.52 18.37 -3.05
N VAL A 47 18.43 17.97 -2.37
CA VAL A 47 18.33 16.64 -1.74
C VAL A 47 18.41 15.53 -2.79
N ALA A 48 17.65 15.65 -3.89
CA ALA A 48 17.69 14.68 -4.98
C ALA A 48 19.05 14.65 -5.69
N ALA A 49 19.70 15.81 -5.87
CA ALA A 49 21.04 15.89 -6.44
C ALA A 49 22.06 15.13 -5.58
N LYS A 50 22.05 15.35 -4.26
CA LYS A 50 22.92 14.63 -3.30
C LYS A 50 22.71 13.13 -3.33
N ASP A 51 21.47 12.67 -3.54
CA ASP A 51 21.18 11.24 -3.66
C ASP A 51 21.80 10.62 -4.91
N ILE A 52 21.80 11.33 -6.05
CA ILE A 52 22.48 10.90 -7.29
C ILE A 52 24.00 10.87 -7.08
N GLU A 53 24.55 11.89 -6.42
CA GLU A 53 25.99 11.97 -6.10
C GLU A 53 26.43 10.85 -5.16
N ARG A 54 25.62 10.52 -4.15
CA ARG A 54 25.88 9.40 -3.24
C ARG A 54 25.93 8.04 -3.96
N LEU A 55 25.22 7.90 -5.07
CA LEU A 55 25.28 6.70 -5.92
C LEU A 55 26.53 6.65 -6.81
N GLY A 56 27.41 7.66 -6.74
CA GLY A 56 28.59 7.81 -7.59
C GLY A 56 28.30 8.53 -8.91
N GLY A 57 27.17 9.22 -9.00
CA GLY A 57 26.81 10.05 -10.15
C GLY A 57 27.37 11.47 -10.06
N THR A 58 27.22 12.22 -11.13
CA THR A 58 27.46 13.68 -11.16
C THR A 58 26.15 14.40 -11.40
N THR A 59 26.00 15.60 -10.83
CA THR A 59 24.81 16.41 -11.03
C THR A 59 25.14 17.85 -11.41
N GLN A 60 24.23 18.48 -12.13
CA GLN A 60 24.24 19.91 -12.42
C GLN A 60 22.85 20.47 -12.18
N LEU A 61 22.75 21.51 -11.34
CA LEU A 61 21.53 22.28 -11.14
C LEU A 61 21.49 23.42 -12.17
N MET A 62 20.67 23.25 -13.19
CA MET A 62 20.55 24.19 -14.31
C MET A 62 19.61 25.33 -13.92
N ASN A 63 20.11 26.56 -13.91
CA ASN A 63 19.28 27.75 -13.81
C ASN A 63 18.54 27.97 -15.14
N ILE A 64 17.21 28.00 -15.08
CA ILE A 64 16.33 28.14 -16.25
C ILE A 64 15.62 29.50 -16.35
N GLY A 65 16.02 30.48 -15.53
CA GLY A 65 15.52 31.86 -15.59
C GLY A 65 14.51 32.20 -14.50
N THR A 66 13.64 33.17 -14.78
CA THR A 66 12.63 33.70 -13.85
C THR A 66 11.22 33.42 -14.34
N GLN A 67 10.27 33.42 -13.40
CA GLN A 67 8.84 33.34 -13.63
C GLN A 67 8.22 34.68 -13.23
N LYS A 68 7.43 35.27 -14.13
CA LYS A 68 6.62 36.45 -13.84
C LYS A 68 5.29 36.03 -13.20
N LEU A 69 4.98 36.59 -12.04
CA LEU A 69 3.75 36.36 -11.29
C LEU A 69 2.62 37.30 -11.78
N PRO A 70 1.33 37.00 -11.46
CA PRO A 70 0.20 37.83 -11.86
C PRO A 70 0.25 39.28 -11.35
N ASP A 71 0.92 39.52 -10.22
CA ASP A 71 1.13 40.85 -9.64
C ASP A 71 2.26 41.64 -10.33
N GLY A 72 2.91 41.05 -11.32
CA GLY A 72 4.01 41.64 -12.08
C GLY A 72 5.40 41.44 -11.48
N SER A 73 5.50 40.87 -10.28
CA SER A 73 6.79 40.52 -9.67
C SER A 73 7.44 39.33 -10.37
N GLU A 74 8.76 39.19 -10.24
CA GLU A 74 9.51 38.07 -10.80
C GLU A 74 10.20 37.26 -9.70
N ILE A 75 10.08 35.93 -9.80
CA ILE A 75 10.73 34.98 -8.90
C ILE A 75 11.58 34.00 -9.72
N PRO A 76 12.71 33.51 -9.20
CA PRO A 76 13.52 32.52 -9.90
C PRO A 76 12.73 31.22 -10.10
N LEU A 77 12.83 30.62 -11.30
CA LEU A 77 12.33 29.27 -11.55
C LEU A 77 13.14 28.25 -10.73
N PRO A 78 12.54 27.11 -10.32
CA PRO A 78 13.32 26.03 -9.73
C PRO A 78 14.36 25.52 -10.73
N PRO A 79 15.56 25.13 -10.29
CA PRO A 79 16.55 24.57 -11.19
C PRO A 79 16.09 23.21 -11.72
N ILE A 80 16.65 22.78 -12.85
CA ILE A 80 16.52 21.40 -13.35
C ILE A 80 17.77 20.62 -12.94
N ILE A 81 17.60 19.41 -12.38
CA ILE A 81 18.73 18.50 -12.14
C ILE A 81 19.04 17.76 -13.43
N LEU A 82 20.26 17.92 -13.93
CA LEU A 82 20.85 17.03 -14.93
C LEU A 82 21.84 16.11 -14.21
N GLY A 83 21.41 14.87 -13.98
CA GLY A 83 22.22 13.83 -13.34
C GLY A 83 22.77 12.82 -14.34
N LYS A 84 24.00 12.36 -14.14
CA LYS A 84 24.60 11.26 -14.90
C LYS A 84 25.17 10.23 -13.93
N LEU A 85 24.80 8.96 -14.11
CA LEU A 85 25.33 7.84 -13.34
C LEU A 85 25.98 6.82 -14.29
N GLY A 86 27.31 6.73 -14.21
CA GLY A 86 28.11 5.89 -15.11
C GLY A 86 28.32 6.48 -16.50
N SER A 87 29.28 5.92 -17.23
CA SER A 87 29.67 6.37 -18.58
C SER A 87 30.21 5.24 -19.46
N ASP A 88 29.83 4.00 -19.16
CA ASP A 88 30.32 2.80 -19.86
C ASP A 88 29.67 2.67 -21.25
N PRO A 89 30.43 2.76 -22.36
CA PRO A 89 29.89 2.69 -23.71
C PRO A 89 29.34 1.31 -24.08
N GLN A 90 29.65 0.26 -23.32
CA GLN A 90 29.08 -1.08 -23.54
C GLN A 90 27.67 -1.23 -22.96
N LYS A 91 27.27 -0.34 -22.04
CA LYS A 91 25.96 -0.35 -21.41
C LYS A 91 24.97 0.53 -22.18
N LYS A 92 23.68 0.19 -22.07
CA LYS A 92 22.62 1.05 -22.60
C LYS A 92 22.48 2.30 -21.72
N THR A 93 22.20 3.43 -22.35
CA THR A 93 21.86 4.68 -21.64
C THR A 93 20.35 4.75 -21.47
N VAL A 94 19.90 5.00 -20.24
CA VAL A 94 18.50 5.19 -19.90
C VAL A 94 18.33 6.60 -19.35
N CYS A 95 17.36 7.35 -19.88
CA CYS A 95 16.97 8.65 -19.34
C CYS A 95 15.80 8.46 -18.38
N VAL A 96 15.95 8.91 -17.13
CA VAL A 96 14.88 8.92 -16.13
C VAL A 96 14.43 10.36 -15.95
N TYR A 97 13.17 10.62 -16.31
CA TYR A 97 12.52 11.92 -16.13
C TYR A 97 11.52 11.84 -14.98
N GLY A 98 11.52 12.86 -14.14
CA GLY A 98 10.56 13.06 -13.06
C GLY A 98 10.53 14.53 -12.66
N HIS A 99 9.53 14.90 -11.85
CA HIS A 99 9.43 16.22 -11.24
C HIS A 99 9.37 16.04 -9.71
N LEU A 100 9.81 17.07 -8.98
CA LEU A 100 9.93 17.03 -7.51
C LEU A 100 9.06 18.08 -6.82
N ASP A 101 8.32 18.86 -7.60
CA ASP A 101 7.28 19.75 -7.09
C ASP A 101 5.95 19.00 -6.91
N VAL A 102 5.16 19.46 -5.95
CA VAL A 102 3.87 18.88 -5.59
C VAL A 102 2.75 19.92 -5.64
N GLN A 103 1.50 19.44 -5.59
CA GLN A 103 0.33 20.29 -5.52
C GLN A 103 0.16 20.88 -4.11
N PRO A 104 -0.53 22.03 -3.98
CA PRO A 104 -1.05 22.52 -2.70
C PRO A 104 -1.82 21.44 -1.94
N ALA A 105 -1.60 21.37 -0.63
CA ALA A 105 -2.38 20.53 0.26
C ALA A 105 -2.46 21.20 1.64
N ALA A 106 -3.67 21.26 2.19
CA ALA A 106 -3.95 21.78 3.52
C ALA A 106 -4.86 20.82 4.29
N LEU A 107 -4.77 20.82 5.62
CA LEU A 107 -5.64 19.99 6.46
C LEU A 107 -7.12 20.28 6.20
N ASP A 108 -7.46 21.56 5.97
CA ASP A 108 -8.83 22.03 5.65
C ASP A 108 -9.37 21.53 4.31
N ASP A 109 -8.50 21.05 3.41
CA ASP A 109 -8.98 20.34 2.23
C ASP A 109 -9.71 19.06 2.65
N GLY A 110 -9.43 18.56 3.86
CA GLY A 110 -10.02 17.45 4.60
C GLY A 110 -9.12 16.21 4.59
N TRP A 111 -7.83 16.44 4.80
CA TRP A 111 -6.86 15.38 5.08
C TRP A 111 -7.04 14.87 6.51
N ASP A 112 -6.78 13.59 6.72
CA ASP A 112 -6.89 12.95 8.04
C ASP A 112 -5.63 13.16 8.91
N SER A 113 -4.57 13.73 8.34
CA SER A 113 -3.30 14.07 8.99
C SER A 113 -2.62 15.23 8.25
N GLU A 114 -1.61 15.83 8.86
CA GLU A 114 -0.81 16.90 8.23
C GLU A 114 -0.23 16.44 6.87
N PRO A 115 -0.56 17.09 5.73
CA PRO A 115 -0.24 16.59 4.39
C PRO A 115 1.25 16.41 4.10
N PHE A 116 2.10 17.22 4.74
CA PHE A 116 3.56 17.19 4.62
C PHE A 116 4.22 16.47 5.80
N THR A 117 3.48 15.67 6.56
CA THR A 117 4.03 14.74 7.54
C THR A 117 3.62 13.33 7.11
N LEU A 118 4.58 12.53 6.64
CA LEU A 118 4.28 11.14 6.29
C LEU A 118 3.97 10.39 7.59
N VAL A 119 2.71 10.02 7.76
CA VAL A 119 2.26 9.15 8.85
C VAL A 119 2.12 7.75 8.30
N GLU A 120 2.97 6.84 8.79
CA GLU A 120 2.76 5.42 8.61
C GLU A 120 1.71 4.96 9.61
N ARG A 121 0.60 4.42 9.10
CA ARG A 121 -0.43 3.78 9.92
C ARG A 121 -0.27 2.28 9.74
N ASP A 122 0.47 1.68 10.65
CA ASP A 122 0.75 0.26 10.64
C ASP A 122 -0.48 -0.54 11.05
N GLY A 123 -0.93 -1.38 10.13
CA GLY A 123 -1.98 -2.33 10.45
C GLY A 123 -2.24 -3.30 9.33
N SER A 124 -1.97 -4.57 9.59
CA SER A 124 -2.41 -5.65 8.72
C SER A 124 -3.53 -6.43 9.39
N LEU A 125 -4.55 -6.74 8.60
CA LEU A 125 -5.60 -7.68 8.98
C LEU A 125 -5.17 -9.15 8.74
N LEU A 126 -4.00 -9.35 8.12
CA LEU A 126 -3.43 -10.67 7.77
C LEU A 126 -1.94 -10.75 8.14
N ASN A 127 -1.45 -11.92 8.54
CA ASN A 127 0.00 -12.14 8.62
C ASN A 127 0.57 -12.66 7.28
N LYS A 128 1.91 -12.86 7.24
CA LYS A 128 2.63 -13.36 6.05
C LYS A 128 2.22 -14.78 5.62
N ARG A 129 1.45 -15.51 6.43
CA ARG A 129 0.93 -16.85 6.15
C ARG A 129 -0.56 -16.84 5.79
N GLY A 130 -1.19 -15.67 5.68
CA GLY A 130 -2.62 -15.53 5.35
C GLY A 130 -3.56 -15.76 6.53
N GLU A 131 -3.04 -15.82 7.76
CA GLU A 131 -3.88 -15.95 8.95
C GLU A 131 -4.47 -14.57 9.30
N ILE A 132 -5.76 -14.55 9.61
CA ILE A 132 -6.49 -13.33 9.97
C ILE A 132 -6.08 -12.87 11.37
N LEU A 133 -5.65 -11.62 11.50
CA LEU A 133 -5.14 -11.01 12.74
C LEU A 133 -6.23 -10.30 13.57
N ILE A 134 -7.50 -10.57 13.26
CA ILE A 134 -8.66 -10.02 13.97
C ILE A 134 -9.03 -10.99 15.11
N PRO A 135 -8.89 -10.57 16.39
CA PRO A 135 -9.22 -11.42 17.53
C PRO A 135 -10.68 -11.89 17.49
N GLY A 136 -10.93 -13.16 17.81
CA GLY A 136 -12.26 -13.77 17.82
C GLY A 136 -12.58 -14.54 16.53
N ILE A 137 -12.00 -14.18 15.39
CA ILE A 137 -12.28 -14.85 14.11
C ILE A 137 -11.72 -16.28 14.09
N ASN A 138 -10.46 -16.49 14.46
CA ASN A 138 -9.90 -17.85 14.40
C ASN A 138 -10.40 -18.72 15.56
N GLU A 139 -10.71 -18.11 16.70
CA GLU A 139 -11.22 -18.76 17.90
C GLU A 139 -12.67 -19.26 17.73
N ALA A 140 -13.46 -18.61 16.88
CA ALA A 140 -14.82 -19.04 16.58
C ALA A 140 -14.89 -20.19 15.55
N VAL A 141 -13.76 -20.60 14.97
CA VAL A 141 -13.74 -21.76 14.07
C VAL A 141 -13.91 -23.03 14.90
N VAL A 142 -14.94 -23.81 14.57
CA VAL A 142 -15.17 -25.10 15.21
C VAL A 142 -13.90 -25.97 15.13
N PRO A 143 -13.48 -26.62 16.24
CA PRO A 143 -12.32 -27.51 16.23
C PRO A 143 -12.45 -28.61 15.18
N LEU A 144 -11.32 -29.05 14.63
CA LEU A 144 -11.28 -30.17 13.69
C LEU A 144 -11.37 -31.49 14.47
N THR A 145 -12.29 -32.36 14.07
CA THR A 145 -12.38 -33.73 14.59
C THR A 145 -11.43 -34.68 13.86
N ASP A 146 -11.06 -35.79 14.49
CA ASP A 146 -10.20 -36.80 13.87
C ASP A 146 -10.87 -37.45 12.65
N GLU A 147 -12.19 -37.65 12.67
CA GLU A 147 -12.91 -38.19 11.52
C GLU A 147 -12.89 -37.22 10.33
N GLU A 148 -13.09 -35.92 10.55
CA GLU A 148 -12.97 -34.90 9.50
C GLU A 148 -11.54 -34.82 8.96
N LEU A 149 -10.54 -34.93 9.83
CA LEU A 149 -9.13 -34.94 9.44
C LEU A 149 -8.81 -36.09 8.46
N GLU A 150 -9.35 -37.28 8.69
CA GLU A 150 -9.20 -38.41 7.77
C GLU A 150 -9.80 -38.14 6.39
N LEU A 151 -10.92 -37.40 6.31
CA LEU A 151 -11.53 -37.05 5.02
C LEU A 151 -10.56 -36.25 4.16
N TYR A 152 -9.85 -35.27 4.72
CA TYR A 152 -8.85 -34.49 3.99
C TYR A 152 -7.68 -35.35 3.45
N GLN A 153 -7.32 -36.42 4.15
CA GLN A 153 -6.27 -37.33 3.71
C GLN A 153 -6.69 -38.12 2.46
N LYS A 154 -7.97 -38.52 2.39
CA LYS A 154 -8.55 -39.31 1.29
C LYS A 154 -8.80 -38.50 0.02
N ILE A 155 -8.83 -37.17 0.09
CA ILE A 155 -9.05 -36.30 -1.08
C ILE A 155 -7.83 -36.35 -1.99
N ASP A 156 -8.08 -36.65 -3.27
CA ASP A 156 -7.08 -36.57 -4.32
C ASP A 156 -6.81 -35.11 -4.68
N PHE A 157 -5.57 -34.67 -4.48
CA PHE A 157 -5.16 -33.28 -4.68
C PHE A 157 -3.63 -33.20 -4.81
N ASP A 158 -3.16 -32.82 -5.99
CA ASP A 158 -1.74 -32.58 -6.27
C ASP A 158 -1.39 -31.10 -6.13
N LEU A 159 -0.37 -30.82 -5.32
CA LEU A 159 0.06 -29.45 -5.03
C LEU A 159 0.67 -28.75 -6.25
N LYS A 160 1.39 -29.49 -7.12
CA LYS A 160 2.10 -28.91 -8.26
C LYS A 160 1.13 -28.58 -9.38
N GLU A 161 0.18 -29.47 -9.63
CA GLU A 161 -0.92 -29.24 -10.57
C GLU A 161 -1.75 -28.04 -10.12
N TYR A 162 -2.16 -28.01 -8.85
CA TYR A 162 -2.91 -26.87 -8.33
C TYR A 162 -2.14 -25.54 -8.43
N ALA A 163 -0.84 -25.51 -8.10
CA ALA A 163 0.00 -24.32 -8.25
C ALA A 163 0.04 -23.83 -9.70
N LYS A 164 0.15 -24.76 -10.65
CA LYS A 164 0.15 -24.47 -12.08
C LYS A 164 -1.19 -23.89 -12.54
N ASP A 165 -2.31 -24.45 -12.09
CA ASP A 165 -3.65 -24.02 -12.48
C ASP A 165 -4.00 -22.62 -11.98
N VAL A 166 -3.59 -22.28 -10.75
CA VAL A 166 -3.78 -20.93 -10.19
C VAL A 166 -2.70 -19.93 -10.64
N GLY A 167 -1.73 -20.38 -11.45
CA GLY A 167 -0.63 -19.55 -11.93
C GLY A 167 0.35 -19.08 -10.84
N ALA A 168 0.42 -19.79 -9.71
CA ALA A 168 1.29 -19.44 -8.60
C ALA A 168 2.64 -20.16 -8.70
N THR A 169 3.74 -19.40 -8.61
CA THR A 169 5.09 -19.96 -8.50
C THR A 169 5.34 -20.59 -7.13
N LYS A 170 4.62 -20.13 -6.11
CA LYS A 170 4.65 -20.66 -4.75
C LYS A 170 3.27 -20.54 -4.12
N LEU A 171 2.82 -21.63 -3.48
CA LEU A 171 1.58 -21.65 -2.71
C LEU A 171 1.81 -21.07 -1.32
N LEU A 172 0.76 -20.53 -0.71
CA LEU A 172 0.83 -19.91 0.62
C LEU A 172 1.08 -20.95 1.73
N HIS A 173 0.68 -22.20 1.49
CA HIS A 173 0.89 -23.33 2.40
C HIS A 173 1.53 -24.49 1.64
N ASP A 174 2.32 -25.30 2.36
CA ASP A 174 3.17 -26.33 1.76
C ASP A 174 2.53 -27.73 1.80
N THR A 175 1.40 -27.90 2.49
CA THR A 175 0.75 -29.21 2.66
C THR A 175 -0.64 -29.25 2.03
N LYS A 176 -1.01 -30.43 1.52
CA LYS A 176 -2.36 -30.71 1.00
C LYS A 176 -3.43 -30.34 2.01
N LYS A 177 -3.27 -30.80 3.25
CA LYS A 177 -4.20 -30.56 4.35
C LYS A 177 -4.43 -29.07 4.56
N ASP A 178 -3.35 -28.31 4.73
CA ASP A 178 -3.47 -26.88 5.06
C ASP A 178 -4.13 -26.09 3.93
N ILE A 179 -3.78 -26.38 2.68
CA ILE A 179 -4.42 -25.72 1.52
C ILE A 179 -5.92 -26.00 1.49
N LEU A 180 -6.32 -27.26 1.62
CA LEU A 180 -7.74 -27.63 1.57
C LEU A 180 -8.51 -27.04 2.75
N MET A 181 -7.91 -27.02 3.94
CA MET A 181 -8.53 -26.41 5.13
C MET A 181 -8.69 -24.89 4.98
N HIS A 182 -7.68 -24.18 4.46
CA HIS A 182 -7.81 -22.73 4.21
C HIS A 182 -8.80 -22.43 3.07
N ARG A 183 -8.95 -23.35 2.11
CA ARG A 183 -9.93 -23.23 1.03
C ARG A 183 -11.36 -23.46 1.50
N TRP A 184 -11.62 -24.28 2.51
CA TRP A 184 -13.00 -24.68 2.86
C TRP A 184 -13.41 -24.47 4.31
N ARG A 185 -12.51 -24.67 5.27
CA ARG A 185 -12.86 -24.64 6.70
C ARG A 185 -12.56 -23.31 7.36
N TYR A 186 -11.42 -22.69 7.06
CA TYR A 186 -11.03 -21.45 7.73
C TYR A 186 -11.68 -20.22 7.09
N PRO A 187 -11.95 -19.17 7.87
CA PRO A 187 -12.33 -17.87 7.32
C PRO A 187 -11.19 -17.33 6.44
N SER A 188 -11.54 -16.51 5.45
CA SER A 188 -10.56 -15.91 4.53
C SER A 188 -10.85 -14.44 4.34
N LEU A 189 -9.82 -13.61 4.35
CA LEU A 189 -9.92 -12.20 3.98
C LEU A 189 -9.38 -12.03 2.55
N SER A 190 -10.23 -11.48 1.67
CA SER A 190 -9.87 -11.22 0.27
C SER A 190 -9.98 -9.73 -0.02
N LEU A 191 -8.90 -9.15 -0.54
CA LEU A 191 -8.90 -7.78 -1.06
C LEU A 191 -9.44 -7.79 -2.49
N HIS A 192 -10.52 -7.04 -2.73
CA HIS A 192 -11.18 -6.94 -4.04
C HIS A 192 -10.69 -5.76 -4.86
N GLY A 193 -10.21 -4.71 -4.20
CA GLY A 193 -9.71 -3.54 -4.89
C GLY A 193 -9.29 -2.42 -3.96
N ILE A 194 -8.49 -1.51 -4.52
CA ILE A 194 -8.04 -0.29 -3.88
C ILE A 194 -8.51 0.86 -4.77
N GLU A 195 -9.33 1.74 -4.22
CA GLU A 195 -9.88 2.92 -4.89
C GLU A 195 -9.16 4.18 -4.39
N GLY A 196 -9.00 5.18 -5.26
CA GLY A 196 -8.30 6.43 -4.93
C GLY A 196 -6.78 6.35 -5.12
N ALA A 197 -6.21 5.15 -5.21
CA ALA A 197 -4.83 4.94 -5.65
C ALA A 197 -4.71 4.91 -7.18
N PHE A 198 -3.51 5.19 -7.71
CA PHE A 198 -3.24 5.03 -9.15
C PHE A 198 -2.99 3.55 -9.49
N SER A 199 -3.82 2.98 -10.37
CA SER A 199 -3.79 1.55 -10.69
C SER A 199 -3.41 1.23 -12.14
N ALA A 200 -3.08 2.24 -12.96
CA ALA A 200 -2.72 2.08 -14.36
C ALA A 200 -1.20 2.03 -14.56
N SER A 201 -0.74 1.63 -15.74
CA SER A 201 0.67 1.74 -16.12
C SER A 201 1.08 3.22 -16.26
N GLY A 202 2.28 3.56 -15.79
CA GLY A 202 2.80 4.93 -15.78
C GLY A 202 3.05 5.44 -14.36
N ALA A 203 3.27 6.74 -14.22
CA ALA A 203 3.40 7.41 -12.92
C ALA A 203 2.34 8.50 -12.81
N LYS A 204 1.60 8.53 -11.70
CA LYS A 204 0.69 9.63 -11.37
C LYS A 204 1.36 10.51 -10.32
N THR A 205 1.27 11.81 -10.55
CA THR A 205 2.03 12.85 -9.84
C THR A 205 1.27 13.41 -8.63
N VAL A 206 0.00 13.06 -8.49
CA VAL A 206 -0.89 13.52 -7.43
C VAL A 206 -0.86 12.50 -6.29
N ILE A 207 -0.42 12.93 -5.10
CA ILE A 207 -0.53 12.15 -3.86
C ILE A 207 -2.02 12.05 -3.53
N PRO A 208 -2.59 10.83 -3.42
CA PRO A 208 -4.01 10.68 -3.15
C PRO A 208 -4.31 11.09 -1.72
N ARG A 209 -5.19 12.07 -1.56
CA ARG A 209 -5.72 12.48 -0.24
C ARG A 209 -6.44 11.35 0.50
N LYS A 210 -7.02 10.39 -0.24
CA LYS A 210 -7.75 9.25 0.31
C LYS A 210 -7.57 8.02 -0.56
N VAL A 211 -7.32 6.90 0.10
CA VAL A 211 -7.30 5.57 -0.51
C VAL A 211 -8.34 4.71 0.23
N THR A 212 -9.14 3.95 -0.51
CA THR A 212 -10.18 3.09 0.05
C THR A 212 -9.94 1.64 -0.37
N GLY A 213 -9.65 0.77 0.58
CA GLY A 213 -9.60 -0.68 0.35
C GLY A 213 -11.00 -1.30 0.43
N LYS A 214 -11.33 -2.17 -0.52
CA LYS A 214 -12.54 -3.01 -0.48
C LYS A 214 -12.11 -4.45 -0.26
N PHE A 215 -12.59 -5.06 0.81
CA PHE A 215 -12.30 -6.46 1.13
C PHE A 215 -13.57 -7.18 1.58
N SER A 216 -13.53 -8.51 1.58
CA SER A 216 -14.54 -9.35 2.22
C SER A 216 -13.89 -10.33 3.17
N ILE A 217 -14.62 -10.69 4.22
CA ILE A 217 -14.29 -11.82 5.08
C ILE A 217 -15.31 -12.92 4.80
N ARG A 218 -14.84 -14.12 4.43
CA ARG A 218 -15.69 -15.31 4.34
C ARG A 218 -15.99 -15.82 5.74
N LEU A 219 -17.27 -15.89 6.07
CA LEU A 219 -17.74 -16.48 7.32
C LEU A 219 -17.77 -18.00 7.21
N VAL A 220 -17.55 -18.66 8.34
CA VAL A 220 -17.65 -20.11 8.50
C VAL A 220 -18.78 -20.42 9.48
N PRO A 221 -19.17 -21.69 9.70
CA PRO A 221 -20.22 -22.03 10.66
C PRO A 221 -20.01 -21.36 12.01
N ASP A 222 -21.12 -21.03 12.68
CA ASP A 222 -21.18 -20.36 13.98
C ASP A 222 -20.65 -18.91 14.03
N MET A 223 -20.30 -18.32 12.88
CA MET A 223 -20.05 -16.88 12.76
C MET A 223 -21.28 -16.13 12.26
N THR A 224 -21.61 -15.02 12.91
CA THR A 224 -22.58 -14.05 12.39
C THR A 224 -21.85 -12.81 11.83
N PRO A 225 -22.42 -12.14 10.80
CA PRO A 225 -21.91 -10.85 10.35
C PRO A 225 -21.82 -9.82 11.47
N GLU A 226 -22.76 -9.85 12.42
CA GLU A 226 -22.79 -8.94 13.56
C GLU A 226 -21.59 -9.14 14.50
N ASP A 227 -21.24 -10.37 14.86
CA ASP A 227 -20.08 -10.65 15.71
C ASP A 227 -18.78 -10.21 15.03
N VAL A 228 -18.62 -10.59 13.76
CA VAL A 228 -17.41 -10.32 12.98
C VAL A 228 -17.25 -8.83 12.67
N ALA A 229 -18.29 -8.17 12.19
CA ALA A 229 -18.21 -6.78 11.78
C ALA A 229 -18.29 -5.83 12.98
N ASN A 230 -19.28 -5.98 13.86
CA ASN A 230 -19.60 -4.97 14.87
C ASN A 230 -18.74 -5.07 16.14
N GLN A 231 -18.13 -6.23 16.40
CA GLN A 231 -17.27 -6.42 17.57
C GLN A 231 -15.81 -6.55 17.13
N TRP A 232 -15.47 -7.67 16.48
CA TRP A 232 -14.09 -8.07 16.29
C TRP A 232 -13.32 -7.19 15.32
N LEU A 233 -13.87 -6.98 14.11
CA LEU A 233 -13.21 -6.16 13.08
C LEU A 233 -13.04 -4.71 13.54
N PHE A 234 -14.07 -4.09 14.10
CA PHE A 234 -13.94 -2.69 14.56
C PHE A 234 -12.97 -2.54 15.72
N GLN A 235 -12.95 -3.47 16.69
CA GLN A 235 -11.95 -3.43 17.76
C GLN A 235 -10.54 -3.52 17.19
N LYS A 236 -10.30 -4.41 16.22
CA LYS A 236 -8.98 -4.50 15.58
C LYS A 236 -8.63 -3.22 14.81
N LEU A 237 -9.58 -2.63 14.09
CA LEU A 237 -9.35 -1.38 13.37
C LEU A 237 -9.09 -0.20 14.32
N GLU A 238 -9.75 -0.15 15.47
CA GLU A 238 -9.49 0.85 16.53
C GLU A 238 -8.11 0.65 17.19
N GLU A 239 -7.65 -0.60 17.33
CA GLU A 239 -6.28 -0.90 17.80
C GLU A 239 -5.22 -0.46 16.78
N LEU A 240 -5.46 -0.72 15.49
CA LEU A 240 -4.54 -0.38 14.40
C LEU A 240 -4.50 1.14 14.13
N ASP A 241 -5.61 1.84 14.35
CA ASP A 241 -5.68 3.30 14.21
C ASP A 241 -6.58 3.91 15.30
N PRO A 242 -6.00 4.27 16.46
CA PRO A 242 -6.73 4.86 17.59
C PRO A 242 -7.36 6.23 17.30
N GLU A 243 -6.95 6.94 16.24
CA GLU A 243 -7.47 8.27 15.88
C GLU A 243 -8.63 8.21 14.85
N MET A 244 -8.81 7.06 14.17
CA MET A 244 -9.94 6.75 13.28
C MET A 244 -11.36 6.54 13.87
N PRO A 245 -11.64 6.48 15.20
CA PRO A 245 -12.97 6.11 15.72
C PRO A 245 -14.14 7.02 15.29
N GLN A 246 -13.90 8.29 14.96
CA GLN A 246 -14.98 9.20 14.53
C GLN A 246 -15.55 8.84 13.15
N TYR A 247 -14.70 8.40 12.23
CA TYR A 247 -15.08 8.05 10.86
C TYR A 247 -15.88 6.74 10.79
N TRP A 248 -15.50 5.75 11.60
CA TRP A 248 -16.23 4.47 11.68
C TRP A 248 -17.63 4.62 12.31
N ARG A 249 -17.81 5.53 13.27
CA ARG A 249 -19.13 5.84 13.87
C ARG A 249 -20.12 6.37 12.83
N LEU A 250 -19.67 7.11 11.82
CA LEU A 250 -20.50 7.58 10.69
C LEU A 250 -20.87 6.41 9.76
N LEU A 251 -19.94 5.51 9.46
CA LEU A 251 -20.23 4.30 8.67
C LEU A 251 -21.20 3.34 9.37
N ARG A 252 -21.15 3.21 10.71
CA ARG A 252 -22.15 2.45 11.48
C ARG A 252 -23.58 2.99 11.30
N LYS A 253 -23.76 4.31 11.19
CA LYS A 253 -25.08 4.93 10.92
C LYS A 253 -25.59 4.67 9.51
N HIS A 254 -24.69 4.49 8.54
CA HIS A 254 -25.03 4.35 7.12
C HIS A 254 -24.85 2.94 6.55
N ASN A 255 -24.34 1.99 7.34
CA ASN A 255 -24.22 0.58 6.96
C ASN A 255 -25.60 -0.07 6.84
N THR A 256 -26.22 0.09 5.67
CA THR A 256 -27.33 -0.75 5.26
C THR A 256 -26.78 -2.11 4.86
N TRP A 257 -26.76 -3.06 5.78
CA TRP A 257 -26.65 -4.47 5.42
C TRP A 257 -27.89 -4.84 4.60
N ARG A 258 -27.78 -4.76 3.28
CA ARG A 258 -28.76 -5.37 2.40
C ARG A 258 -28.54 -6.87 2.49
N ARG A 259 -29.33 -7.56 3.34
CA ARG A 259 -29.59 -8.98 3.13
C ARG A 259 -30.00 -9.12 1.66
N ASN A 260 -29.16 -9.74 0.84
CA ASN A 260 -29.67 -10.38 -0.36
C ASN A 260 -30.65 -11.43 0.16
N ASN A 261 -31.92 -11.07 0.21
CA ASN A 261 -33.02 -12.01 0.34
C ASN A 261 -32.98 -12.87 -0.93
N LEU A 262 -32.09 -13.85 -0.97
CA LEU A 262 -32.28 -15.04 -1.77
C LEU A 262 -33.48 -15.74 -1.15
N SER A 263 -34.66 -15.31 -1.60
CA SER A 263 -35.91 -15.98 -1.27
C SER A 263 -35.72 -17.45 -1.64
N LYS A 264 -35.81 -18.31 -0.63
CA LYS A 264 -35.95 -19.76 -0.78
C LYS A 264 -36.88 -20.06 -1.97
N LYS A 265 -36.30 -20.54 -3.06
CA LYS A 265 -36.93 -21.48 -3.97
C LYS A 265 -35.87 -22.52 -4.31
N PHE A 266 -36.19 -23.72 -3.82
CA PHE A 266 -35.55 -25.03 -3.91
C PHE A 266 -34.49 -25.21 -5.00
#